data_AF-A0A645FHD7-F1
#
_entry.id   AF-A0A645FHD7-F1
#
_cell.length_a   1.000
_cell.length_b   1.000
_cell.length_c   1.000
_cell.angle_alpha   90.00
_cell.angle_beta   90.00
_cell.angle_gamma   90.00
#
_symmetry.space_group_name_H-M   'P 1'
#
loop_
_entity.id
_entity.type
_entity.pdbx_description
1 polymer ?
#
loop_
_entity_poly.entity_id
_entity_poly.type
_entity_poly.pdbx_seq_one_letter_code
_entity_poly.pdbx_strand_id
1 'polypeptide(L)'
;MLVDFSAFPVMLGYETASVLLKKFDVDIAGKEALTPEEADALEKLKFQIVNSFMRKLRDSVGKKRLAVRFDASRTGEMGFDIPYWIRNSFADIIIPDVPPELAEEALSAYGAYIKGTRVRLFGYADCDKLGNDPDQLTGYFDTLYLSGCEGVFVSGSGASSLPGFLSNKTEVTKRARLWIRPHRTICDLVPLKQENKESK
;
A
#
# COMPACT_ATOMS: atom_id res chain seq x y z
N MET A 1 -6.51 1.87 11.48
CA MET A 1 -6.22 0.42 11.35
C MET A 1 -5.41 0.24 10.08
N LEU A 2 -4.35 -0.56 10.12
CA LEU A 2 -3.55 -0.92 8.95
C LEU A 2 -3.83 -2.38 8.60
N VAL A 3 -4.12 -2.64 7.33
CA VAL A 3 -4.15 -3.98 6.74
C VAL A 3 -2.96 -4.06 5.81
N ASP A 4 -2.03 -4.95 6.12
CA ASP A 4 -0.79 -5.10 5.36
C ASP A 4 -0.86 -6.39 4.53
N PHE A 5 -1.33 -6.28 3.29
CA PHE A 5 -1.37 -7.40 2.36
C PHE A 5 0.01 -7.76 1.81
N SER A 6 0.99 -6.84 1.84
CA SER A 6 2.37 -7.15 1.46
C SER A 6 3.00 -8.17 2.42
N ALA A 7 2.54 -8.23 3.67
CA ALA A 7 2.94 -9.27 4.63
C ALA A 7 2.32 -10.65 4.34
N PHE A 8 1.29 -10.72 3.48
CA PHE A 8 0.59 -11.95 3.12
C PHE A 8 0.61 -12.15 1.60
N PRO A 9 1.73 -12.67 1.05
CA PRO A 9 1.94 -12.74 -0.40
C PRO A 9 0.96 -13.67 -1.15
N VAL A 10 0.10 -14.39 -0.43
CA VAL A 10 -0.92 -15.30 -0.96
C VAL A 10 -2.21 -15.16 -0.14
N MET A 11 -3.15 -14.34 -0.61
CA MET A 11 -4.48 -14.19 -0.01
C MET A 11 -5.45 -15.30 -0.42
N LEU A 12 -5.31 -15.82 -1.63
CA LEU A 12 -6.09 -16.93 -2.17
C LEU A 12 -5.09 -18.01 -2.60
N GLY A 13 -4.86 -19.00 -1.72
CA GLY A 13 -3.92 -20.09 -1.99
C GLY A 13 -4.35 -21.00 -3.14
N TYR A 14 -3.42 -21.83 -3.61
CA TYR A 14 -3.70 -22.87 -4.63
C TYR A 14 -4.89 -23.75 -4.24
N GLU A 15 -4.99 -24.10 -2.95
CA GLU A 15 -6.11 -24.90 -2.40
C GLU A 15 -7.45 -24.15 -2.50
N THR A 16 -7.45 -22.84 -2.25
CA THR A 16 -8.63 -21.98 -2.40
C THR A 16 -9.01 -21.87 -3.87
N ALA A 17 -8.03 -21.76 -4.78
CA ALA A 17 -8.29 -21.78 -6.22
C ALA A 17 -9.00 -23.08 -6.61
N SER A 18 -8.53 -24.26 -6.20
CA SER A 18 -9.18 -25.54 -6.52
C SER A 18 -10.64 -25.64 -6.04
N VAL A 19 -10.93 -25.13 -4.83
CA VAL A 19 -12.30 -25.10 -4.27
C VAL A 19 -13.18 -24.08 -4.98
N LEU A 20 -12.63 -22.91 -5.32
CA LEU A 20 -13.32 -21.88 -6.08
C LEU A 20 -13.68 -22.39 -7.47
N LEU A 21 -12.73 -22.98 -8.17
CA LEU A 21 -12.93 -23.53 -9.51
C LEU A 21 -14.03 -24.60 -9.53
N LYS A 22 -14.04 -25.53 -8.57
CA LYS A 22 -15.15 -26.49 -8.37
C LYS A 22 -16.51 -25.83 -8.11
N LYS A 23 -16.54 -24.73 -7.35
CA LYS A 23 -17.78 -24.04 -6.99
C LYS A 23 -18.37 -23.21 -8.13
N PHE A 24 -17.53 -22.79 -9.07
CA PHE A 24 -17.91 -22.00 -10.24
C PHE A 24 -17.95 -22.83 -11.53
N ASP A 25 -17.94 -24.17 -11.42
CA ASP A 25 -18.01 -25.12 -12.53
C ASP A 25 -16.87 -24.98 -13.56
N VAL A 26 -15.69 -24.58 -13.08
CA VAL A 26 -14.47 -24.47 -13.88
C VAL A 26 -13.62 -25.70 -13.60
N ASP A 27 -13.61 -26.66 -14.53
CA ASP A 27 -12.88 -27.93 -14.36
C ASP A 27 -11.40 -27.76 -14.73
N ILE A 28 -10.56 -27.64 -13.71
CA ILE A 28 -9.10 -27.44 -13.85
C ILE A 28 -8.31 -28.60 -13.24
N ALA A 29 -8.99 -29.69 -12.85
CA ALA A 29 -8.31 -30.87 -12.33
C ALA A 29 -7.45 -31.50 -13.44
N GLY A 30 -6.13 -31.28 -13.39
CA GLY A 30 -5.15 -31.96 -14.24
C GLY A 30 -4.76 -31.26 -15.54
N LYS A 31 -5.08 -29.98 -15.75
CA LYS A 31 -4.51 -29.21 -16.88
C LYS A 31 -3.21 -28.51 -16.44
N GLU A 32 -2.11 -28.74 -17.16
CA GLU A 32 -0.83 -28.04 -16.93
C GLU A 32 -0.91 -26.52 -17.20
N ALA A 33 -1.95 -26.05 -17.91
CA ALA A 33 -2.22 -24.64 -18.19
C ALA A 33 -3.72 -24.34 -18.33
N LEU A 34 -4.14 -23.15 -17.91
CA LEU A 34 -5.47 -22.59 -18.11
C LEU A 34 -5.67 -22.15 -19.56
N THR A 35 -6.88 -22.25 -20.10
CA THR A 35 -7.22 -21.48 -21.32
C THR A 35 -7.28 -19.97 -20.99
N PRO A 36 -7.14 -19.08 -21.98
CA PRO A 36 -7.29 -17.64 -21.76
C PRO A 36 -8.62 -17.25 -21.10
N GLU A 37 -9.72 -17.90 -21.48
CA GLU A 37 -11.05 -17.66 -20.90
C GLU A 37 -11.15 -18.15 -19.45
N GLU A 38 -10.55 -19.30 -19.13
CA GLU A 38 -10.48 -19.82 -17.76
C GLU A 38 -9.63 -18.92 -16.87
N ALA A 39 -8.52 -18.38 -17.38
CA ALA A 39 -7.67 -17.44 -16.68
C ALA A 39 -8.40 -16.12 -16.38
N ASP A 40 -9.10 -15.55 -17.36
CA ASP A 40 -9.91 -14.33 -17.20
C ASP A 40 -11.07 -14.55 -16.21
N ALA A 41 -11.75 -15.70 -16.27
CA ALA A 41 -12.81 -16.04 -15.32
C ALA A 41 -12.27 -16.18 -13.89
N LEU A 42 -11.11 -16.82 -13.72
CA LEU A 42 -10.43 -16.94 -12.42
C LEU A 42 -10.00 -15.57 -11.89
N GLU A 43 -9.45 -14.70 -12.73
CA GLU A 43 -9.06 -13.34 -12.35
C GLU A 43 -10.27 -12.51 -11.89
N LYS A 44 -11.36 -12.52 -12.67
CA LYS A 44 -12.63 -11.87 -12.30
C LYS A 44 -13.16 -12.38 -10.97
N LEU A 45 -13.09 -13.69 -10.74
CA LEU A 45 -13.51 -14.28 -9.48
C LEU A 45 -12.66 -13.82 -8.30
N LYS A 46 -11.33 -13.75 -8.46
CA LYS A 46 -10.43 -13.21 -7.43
C LYS A 46 -10.83 -11.77 -7.08
N PHE A 47 -11.03 -10.91 -8.07
CA PHE A 47 -11.50 -9.54 -7.84
C PHE A 47 -12.82 -9.52 -7.06
N GLN A 48 -13.81 -10.33 -7.44
CA GLN A 48 -15.10 -10.38 -6.74
C GLN A 48 -14.95 -10.77 -5.26
N ILE A 49 -14.12 -11.77 -4.96
CA ILE A 49 -13.89 -12.25 -3.60
C ILE A 49 -13.21 -11.18 -2.76
N VAL A 50 -12.10 -10.62 -3.25
CA VAL A 50 -11.34 -9.63 -2.49
C VAL A 50 -12.13 -8.31 -2.35
N ASN A 51 -12.85 -7.88 -3.38
CA ASN A 51 -13.74 -6.71 -3.30
C ASN A 51 -14.84 -6.92 -2.25
N SER A 52 -15.43 -8.11 -2.19
CA SER A 52 -16.44 -8.47 -1.17
C SER A 52 -15.84 -8.47 0.23
N PHE A 53 -14.61 -9.00 0.39
CA PHE A 53 -13.87 -8.93 1.64
C PHE A 53 -13.61 -7.48 2.06
N MET A 54 -13.07 -6.65 1.17
CA MET A 54 -12.76 -5.25 1.46
C MET A 54 -14.00 -4.44 1.84
N ARG A 55 -15.13 -4.68 1.19
CA ARG A 55 -16.42 -4.08 1.58
C ARG A 55 -16.82 -4.48 3.00
N LYS A 56 -16.85 -5.79 3.29
CA LYS A 56 -17.20 -6.29 4.64
C LYS A 56 -16.25 -5.77 5.71
N LEU A 57 -14.96 -5.66 5.37
CA LEU A 57 -13.95 -5.11 6.25
C LEU A 57 -14.22 -3.62 6.52
N ARG A 58 -14.51 -2.83 5.48
CA ARG A 58 -14.88 -1.42 5.61
C ARG A 58 -16.11 -1.25 6.52
N ASP A 59 -17.13 -2.07 6.32
CA ASP A 59 -18.35 -2.06 7.15
C ASP A 59 -18.02 -2.38 8.62
N SER A 60 -17.19 -3.39 8.86
CA SER A 60 -16.76 -3.81 10.21
C SER A 60 -15.91 -2.75 10.92
N VAL A 61 -15.03 -2.06 10.19
CA VAL A 61 -14.17 -1.00 10.74
C VAL A 61 -14.98 0.27 11.05
N GLY A 62 -16.15 0.44 10.44
CA GLY A 62 -17.09 1.53 10.70
C GLY A 62 -16.52 2.89 10.32
N LYS A 63 -16.42 3.83 11.26
CA LYS A 63 -15.88 5.19 11.03
C LYS A 63 -14.37 5.32 11.24
N LYS A 64 -13.68 4.26 11.69
CA LYS A 64 -12.23 4.30 11.92
C LYS A 64 -11.49 4.38 10.58
N ARG A 65 -10.35 5.08 10.54
CA ARG A 65 -9.53 5.12 9.32
C ARG A 65 -8.97 3.74 9.00
N LEU A 66 -9.14 3.29 7.76
CA LEU A 66 -8.56 2.07 7.20
C LEU A 66 -7.43 2.45 6.22
N ALA A 67 -6.22 2.05 6.56
CA ALA A 67 -5.06 2.09 5.68
C ALA A 67 -4.80 0.69 5.12
N VAL A 68 -4.49 0.60 3.83
CA VAL A 68 -4.21 -0.65 3.14
C VAL A 68 -2.85 -0.56 2.48
N ARG A 69 -1.95 -1.45 2.86
CA ARG A 69 -0.65 -1.65 2.20
C ARG A 69 -0.70 -2.90 1.32
N PHE A 70 -0.13 -2.82 0.13
CA PHE A 70 -0.11 -3.92 -0.83
C PHE A 70 1.12 -3.81 -1.75
N ASP A 71 1.55 -4.95 -2.30
CA ASP A 71 2.59 -4.99 -3.33
C ASP A 71 2.00 -4.51 -4.66
N ALA A 72 2.49 -3.38 -5.17
CA ALA A 72 1.97 -2.77 -6.39
C ALA A 72 2.24 -3.62 -7.63
N SER A 73 3.29 -4.46 -7.61
CA SER A 73 3.68 -5.31 -8.74
C SER A 73 2.84 -6.58 -8.86
N ARG A 74 2.07 -6.92 -7.82
CA ARG A 74 1.32 -8.20 -7.73
C ARG A 74 -0.18 -8.02 -7.54
N THR A 75 -0.70 -6.82 -7.75
CA THR A 75 -2.13 -6.50 -7.55
C THR A 75 -3.04 -7.43 -8.35
N GLY A 76 -2.75 -7.68 -9.63
CA GLY A 76 -3.50 -8.62 -10.48
C GLY A 76 -3.47 -10.06 -9.97
N GLU A 77 -2.28 -10.58 -9.62
CA GLU A 77 -2.12 -11.94 -9.08
C GLU A 77 -2.97 -12.17 -7.83
N MET A 78 -3.00 -11.15 -6.95
CA MET A 78 -3.69 -11.16 -5.67
C MET A 78 -5.18 -10.84 -5.78
N GLY A 79 -5.69 -10.45 -6.96
CA GLY A 79 -7.07 -10.06 -7.16
C GLY A 79 -7.40 -8.70 -6.52
N PHE A 80 -6.46 -7.76 -6.52
CA PHE A 80 -6.64 -6.43 -5.95
C PHE A 80 -7.09 -5.44 -7.01
N ASP A 81 -8.35 -5.03 -6.96
CA ASP A 81 -8.89 -3.95 -7.79
C ASP A 81 -8.79 -2.61 -7.03
N ILE A 82 -7.57 -2.09 -6.94
CA ILE A 82 -7.29 -0.84 -6.22
C ILE A 82 -8.12 0.34 -6.75
N PRO A 83 -8.26 0.56 -8.08
CA PRO A 83 -9.12 1.63 -8.59
C PRO A 83 -10.57 1.49 -8.12
N TYR A 84 -11.12 0.27 -8.06
CA TYR A 84 -12.45 0.04 -7.51
C TYR A 84 -12.52 0.35 -6.02
N TRP A 85 -11.50 -0.01 -5.23
CA TRP A 85 -11.47 0.30 -3.80
C TRP A 85 -11.42 1.82 -3.54
N ILE A 86 -10.67 2.55 -4.36
CA ILE A 86 -10.59 4.02 -4.29
C ILE A 86 -11.96 4.64 -4.60
N ARG A 87 -12.57 4.27 -5.73
CA ARG A 87 -13.88 4.81 -6.16
C ARG A 87 -14.98 4.54 -5.15
N ASN A 88 -14.96 3.38 -4.50
CA ASN A 88 -15.95 2.99 -3.50
C ASN A 88 -15.55 3.35 -2.06
N SER A 89 -14.41 4.04 -1.86
CA SER A 89 -13.89 4.43 -0.54
C SER A 89 -13.78 3.26 0.44
N PHE A 90 -13.38 2.09 -0.05
CA PHE A 90 -13.14 0.92 0.80
C PHE A 90 -11.91 1.11 1.69
N ALA A 91 -10.95 1.94 1.26
CA ALA A 91 -9.82 2.38 2.07
C ALA A 91 -9.82 3.90 2.19
N ASP A 92 -9.33 4.42 3.32
CA ASP A 92 -9.09 5.85 3.52
C ASP A 92 -7.66 6.24 3.09
N ILE A 93 -6.74 5.29 3.19
CA ILE A 93 -5.32 5.47 2.84
C ILE A 93 -4.85 4.23 2.08
N ILE A 94 -4.18 4.43 0.96
CA ILE A 94 -3.48 3.38 0.23
C ILE A 94 -1.98 3.57 0.34
N ILE A 95 -1.25 2.46 0.50
CA ILE A 95 0.19 2.41 0.67
C ILE A 95 0.73 1.36 -0.32
N PRO A 96 0.88 1.70 -1.61
CA PRO A 96 1.54 0.81 -2.57
C PRO A 96 3.02 0.64 -2.20
N ASP A 97 3.45 -0.61 -2.04
CA ASP A 97 4.84 -1.00 -1.93
C ASP A 97 5.40 -1.10 -3.36
N VAL A 98 6.21 -0.12 -3.75
CA VAL A 98 6.78 0.01 -5.09
C VAL A 98 8.30 0.05 -4.98
N PRO A 99 9.03 -0.73 -5.79
CA PRO A 99 10.47 -0.59 -5.92
C PRO A 99 10.88 0.84 -6.31
N PRO A 100 12.00 1.38 -5.79
CA PRO A 100 12.40 2.76 -6.05
C PRO A 100 12.46 3.15 -7.53
N GLU A 101 12.94 2.24 -8.36
CA GLU A 101 13.10 2.43 -9.80
C GLU A 101 11.77 2.54 -10.57
N LEU A 102 10.65 2.09 -9.98
CA LEU A 102 9.30 2.18 -10.56
C LEU A 102 8.41 3.19 -9.84
N ALA A 103 8.90 3.81 -8.77
CA ALA A 103 8.09 4.61 -7.87
C ALA A 103 7.43 5.80 -8.56
N GLU A 104 8.17 6.54 -9.38
CA GLU A 104 7.63 7.74 -10.03
C GLU A 104 6.41 7.43 -10.90
N GLU A 105 6.52 6.45 -11.79
CA GLU A 105 5.43 6.07 -12.71
C GLU A 105 4.25 5.46 -11.95
N ALA A 106 4.50 4.45 -11.11
CA ALA A 106 3.45 3.71 -10.44
C ALA A 106 2.67 4.58 -9.44
N LEU A 107 3.38 5.41 -8.67
CA LEU A 107 2.73 6.30 -7.69
C LEU A 107 1.96 7.42 -8.37
N SER A 108 2.46 7.95 -9.49
CA SER A 108 1.73 8.95 -10.28
C SER A 108 0.41 8.39 -10.81
N ALA A 109 0.37 7.13 -11.24
CA ALA A 109 -0.87 6.46 -11.64
C ALA A 109 -1.88 6.37 -10.49
N TYR A 110 -1.45 6.00 -9.28
CA TYR A 110 -2.31 6.02 -8.10
C TYR A 110 -2.75 7.43 -7.70
N GLY A 111 -1.85 8.42 -7.82
CA GLY A 111 -2.14 9.84 -7.64
C GLY A 111 -3.29 10.32 -8.54
N ALA A 112 -3.31 9.86 -9.80
CA ALA A 112 -4.40 10.14 -10.73
C ALA A 112 -5.73 9.50 -10.28
N TYR A 113 -5.71 8.24 -9.83
CA TYR A 113 -6.92 7.55 -9.36
C TYR A 113 -7.54 8.18 -8.11
N ILE A 114 -6.73 8.70 -7.20
CA ILE A 114 -7.24 9.30 -5.95
C ILE A 114 -7.71 10.74 -6.14
N LYS A 115 -7.38 11.40 -7.26
CA LYS A 115 -7.77 12.78 -7.53
C LYS A 115 -9.29 12.94 -7.49
N GLY A 116 -9.78 13.85 -6.66
CA GLY A 116 -11.22 14.08 -6.47
C GLY A 116 -11.91 13.08 -5.53
N THR A 117 -11.15 12.17 -4.91
CA THR A 117 -11.64 11.26 -3.87
C THR A 117 -11.18 11.72 -2.48
N ARG A 118 -11.69 11.06 -1.42
CA ARG A 118 -11.22 11.27 -0.04
C ARG A 118 -10.05 10.36 0.33
N VAL A 119 -9.63 9.48 -0.58
CA VAL A 119 -8.57 8.50 -0.34
C VAL A 119 -7.23 9.20 -0.47
N ARG A 120 -6.32 8.89 0.46
CA ARG A 120 -4.99 9.50 0.52
C ARG A 120 -3.94 8.49 0.05
N LEU A 121 -2.95 8.96 -0.69
CA LEU A 121 -1.81 8.16 -1.13
C LEU A 121 -0.64 8.37 -0.17
N PHE A 122 -0.09 7.28 0.32
CA PHE A 122 1.10 7.25 1.16
C PHE A 122 2.16 6.39 0.46
N GLY A 123 3.41 6.86 0.45
CA GLY A 123 4.54 6.07 -0.04
C GLY A 123 4.94 5.01 0.99
N TYR A 124 5.72 4.02 0.56
CA TYR A 124 6.32 3.02 1.44
C TYR A 124 7.84 3.08 1.31
N ALA A 125 8.57 3.01 2.41
CA ALA A 125 10.02 2.95 2.44
C ALA A 125 10.48 1.82 3.37
N ASP A 126 11.26 0.90 2.82
CA ASP A 126 11.91 -0.17 3.58
C ASP A 126 13.40 0.16 3.71
N CYS A 127 13.82 0.58 4.89
CA CYS A 127 15.18 1.04 5.14
C CYS A 127 16.21 -0.08 5.02
N ASP A 128 15.80 -1.33 5.23
CA ASP A 128 16.70 -2.46 5.09
C ASP A 128 16.98 -2.75 3.61
N LYS A 129 16.02 -2.44 2.71
CA LYS A 129 16.17 -2.58 1.25
C LYS A 129 16.80 -1.36 0.59
N LEU A 130 16.43 -0.16 1.02
CA LEU A 130 16.95 1.10 0.50
C LEU A 130 18.40 1.35 0.93
N GLY A 131 18.87 0.64 1.96
CA GLY A 131 20.16 0.89 2.58
C GLY A 131 20.15 2.13 3.46
N ASN A 132 21.29 2.37 4.11
CA ASN A 132 21.48 3.49 5.02
C ASN A 132 22.17 4.69 4.36
N ASP A 133 22.27 4.74 3.03
CA ASP A 133 22.85 5.87 2.32
C ASP A 133 21.90 7.09 2.41
N PRO A 134 22.33 8.18 3.10
CA PRO A 134 21.60 9.43 3.20
C PRO A 134 21.02 9.97 1.89
N ASP A 135 21.80 9.92 0.82
CA ASP A 135 21.47 10.62 -0.41
C ASP A 135 20.49 9.80 -1.26
N GLN A 136 20.61 8.47 -1.23
CA GLN A 136 19.62 7.55 -1.81
C GLN A 136 18.27 7.65 -1.10
N LEU A 137 18.28 7.66 0.24
CA LEU A 137 17.05 7.83 1.02
C LEU A 137 16.38 9.18 0.73
N THR A 138 17.16 10.26 0.68
CA THR A 138 16.63 11.60 0.37
C THR A 138 16.03 11.65 -1.03
N GLY A 139 16.75 11.15 -2.04
CA GLY A 139 16.24 11.09 -3.41
C GLY A 139 14.95 10.29 -3.52
N TYR A 140 14.85 9.15 -2.83
CA TYR A 140 13.62 8.36 -2.83
C TYR A 140 12.45 9.09 -2.15
N PHE A 141 12.67 9.74 -0.99
CA PHE A 141 11.61 10.53 -0.34
C PHE A 141 11.14 11.70 -1.21
N ASP A 142 12.05 12.33 -1.96
CA ASP A 142 11.69 13.38 -2.92
C ASP A 142 10.81 12.81 -4.04
N THR A 143 11.14 11.64 -4.59
CA THR A 143 10.28 10.94 -5.55
C THR A 143 8.88 10.69 -4.98
N LEU A 144 8.78 10.14 -3.77
CA LEU A 144 7.47 9.88 -3.13
C LEU A 144 6.63 11.17 -3.02
N TYR A 145 7.25 12.28 -2.61
CA TYR A 145 6.58 13.56 -2.49
C TYR A 145 6.13 14.13 -3.84
N LEU A 146 7.02 14.11 -4.85
CA LEU A 146 6.72 14.62 -6.19
C LEU A 146 5.62 13.81 -6.89
N SER A 147 5.51 12.51 -6.60
CA SER A 147 4.41 11.65 -7.05
C SER A 147 3.08 11.90 -6.32
N GLY A 148 3.02 12.87 -5.42
CA GLY A 148 1.79 13.27 -4.73
C GLY A 148 1.47 12.47 -3.47
N CYS A 149 2.44 11.75 -2.89
CA CYS A 149 2.25 11.09 -1.61
C CYS A 149 2.11 12.14 -0.48
N GLU A 150 1.06 12.02 0.32
CA GLU A 150 0.80 12.91 1.46
C GLU A 150 1.54 12.49 2.75
N GLY A 151 2.19 11.33 2.71
CA GLY A 151 2.92 10.76 3.81
C GLY A 151 3.72 9.54 3.37
N VAL A 152 4.58 9.05 4.25
CA VAL A 152 5.40 7.88 3.97
C VAL A 152 5.33 6.91 5.13
N PHE A 153 5.04 5.65 4.83
CA PHE A 153 5.13 4.54 5.75
C PHE A 153 6.54 3.97 5.71
N VAL A 154 7.23 3.99 6.84
CA VAL A 154 8.64 3.58 6.94
C VAL A 154 8.76 2.33 7.82
N SER A 155 9.54 1.35 7.36
CA SER A 155 9.85 0.13 8.09
C SER A 155 11.33 -0.27 7.94
N GLY A 156 11.75 -1.29 8.69
CA GLY A 156 13.13 -1.77 8.70
C GLY A 156 13.92 -1.29 9.93
N SER A 157 15.11 -1.87 10.13
CA SER A 157 15.96 -1.62 11.31
C SER A 157 16.47 -0.17 11.40
N GLY A 158 16.65 0.50 10.26
CA GLY A 158 17.03 1.92 10.17
C GLY A 158 15.87 2.91 10.39
N ALA A 159 14.64 2.43 10.57
CA ALA A 159 13.45 3.30 10.62
C ALA A 159 13.45 4.26 11.83
N SER A 160 14.02 3.84 12.97
CA SER A 160 14.06 4.66 14.19
C SER A 160 15.06 5.83 14.12
N SER A 161 16.05 5.77 13.23
CA SER A 161 17.04 6.83 13.03
C SER A 161 16.62 7.90 12.02
N LEU A 162 15.58 7.64 11.22
CA LEU A 162 15.12 8.55 10.17
C LEU A 162 14.54 9.89 10.65
N PRO A 163 13.78 9.99 11.76
CA PRO A 163 13.27 11.28 12.23
C PRO A 163 14.36 12.35 12.42
N GLY A 164 15.50 11.97 13.02
CA GLY A 164 16.63 12.88 13.23
C GLY A 164 17.44 13.14 11.96
N PHE A 165 17.39 12.22 10.99
CA PHE A 165 18.02 12.39 9.68
C PHE A 165 17.21 13.36 8.79
N LEU A 166 15.89 13.15 8.70
CA LEU A 166 14.98 13.91 7.85
C LEU A 166 14.72 15.33 8.39
N SER A 167 14.83 15.57 9.70
CA SER A 167 14.68 16.91 10.27
C SER A 167 15.74 17.91 9.80
N ASN A 168 16.88 17.43 9.30
CA ASN A 168 18.08 18.24 9.05
C ASN A 168 18.40 18.52 7.57
N LYS A 169 17.76 17.86 6.60
CA LYS A 169 18.23 17.90 5.20
C LYS A 169 17.33 18.59 4.17
N THR A 170 15.99 18.56 4.24
CA THR A 170 15.15 19.18 3.18
C THR A 170 13.82 19.78 3.67
N GLU A 171 13.27 20.76 2.93
CA GLU A 171 11.91 21.29 3.17
C GLU A 171 10.83 20.23 2.90
N VAL A 172 11.09 19.32 1.98
CA VAL A 172 10.21 18.22 1.55
C VAL A 172 9.93 17.26 2.70
N THR A 173 10.97 16.89 3.44
CA THR A 173 10.89 16.03 4.63
C THR A 173 10.20 16.69 5.82
N LYS A 174 10.23 18.03 5.91
CA LYS A 174 9.46 18.78 6.92
C LYS A 174 7.95 18.78 6.65
N ARG A 175 7.51 18.55 5.41
CA ARG A 175 6.10 18.58 4.99
C ARG A 175 5.43 17.20 4.95
N ALA A 176 6.20 16.12 4.79
CA ALA A 176 5.67 14.76 4.70
C ALA A 176 5.17 14.24 6.07
N ARG A 177 3.97 13.65 6.13
CA ARG A 177 3.52 12.95 7.34
C ARG A 177 4.21 11.59 7.43
N LEU A 178 5.17 11.43 8.33
CA LEU A 178 5.88 10.17 8.55
C LEU A 178 5.06 9.21 9.43
N TRP A 179 4.86 7.99 8.94
CA TRP A 179 4.28 6.86 9.66
C TRP A 179 5.38 5.83 9.88
N ILE A 180 5.93 5.76 11.09
CA ILE A 180 7.05 4.87 11.40
C ILE A 180 6.53 3.69 12.21
N ARG A 181 6.88 2.47 11.78
CA ARG A 181 6.64 1.27 12.58
C ARG A 181 7.97 0.72 13.09
N PRO A 182 8.37 0.98 14.34
CA PRO A 182 9.48 0.26 14.95
C PRO A 182 9.07 -1.22 15.14
N HIS A 183 10.02 -2.14 15.01
CA HIS A 183 9.78 -3.55 15.26
C HIS A 183 9.16 -3.73 16.67
N ARG A 184 7.93 -4.28 16.71
CA ARG A 184 7.12 -4.72 17.88
C ARG A 184 6.02 -3.83 18.48
N THR A 185 5.63 -2.69 17.91
CA THR A 185 4.48 -1.95 18.50
C THR A 185 3.53 -1.32 17.49
N ILE A 186 2.28 -1.16 17.92
CA ILE A 186 1.18 -0.46 17.24
C ILE A 186 1.65 0.95 16.87
N CYS A 187 1.35 1.36 15.63
CA CYS A 187 1.83 2.60 15.02
C CYS A 187 1.50 3.84 15.85
N ASP A 188 2.53 4.56 16.31
CA ASP A 188 2.36 5.95 16.73
C ASP A 188 2.42 6.86 15.50
N LEU A 189 1.38 7.67 15.34
CA LEU A 189 1.36 8.77 14.40
C LEU A 189 2.42 9.77 14.85
N VAL A 190 3.44 10.02 14.03
CA VAL A 190 4.33 11.19 14.24
C VAL A 190 3.83 12.31 13.34
N PRO A 191 2.92 13.19 13.80
CA PRO A 191 2.67 14.42 13.10
C PRO A 191 3.90 15.32 13.23
N LEU A 192 4.54 15.65 12.10
CA LEU A 192 5.44 16.79 12.04
C LEU A 192 4.60 18.08 12.13
N LYS A 193 4.28 18.49 13.35
CA LYS A 193 3.94 19.87 13.67
C LYS A 193 4.92 20.34 14.75
N GLN A 194 5.91 21.13 14.34
CA GLN A 194 6.40 22.18 15.23
C GLN A 194 5.33 23.27 15.24
N GLU A 195 4.54 23.32 16.31
CA GLU A 195 3.95 24.59 16.69
C GLU A 195 5.11 25.51 17.07
N ASN A 196 5.39 26.49 16.23
CA ASN A 196 6.10 27.69 16.66
C ASN A 196 5.29 28.29 17.81
N LYS A 197 5.68 27.98 19.04
CA LYS A 197 5.40 28.86 20.17
C LYS A 197 6.28 30.08 19.97
N GLU A 198 5.68 31.12 19.38
CA GLU A 198 6.17 32.48 19.52
C GLU A 198 6.50 32.71 20.99
N SER A 199 7.79 32.89 21.26
CA SER A 199 8.28 33.33 22.55
C SER A 199 8.53 34.82 22.46
N LYS A 200 7.52 35.58 22.90
CA LYS A 200 7.52 36.89 23.57
C LYS A 200 6.48 37.84 23.00
#